data_AF-Q31H70-F1
#
_entry.id   AF-Q31H70-F1
#
_cell.length_a   1.000
_cell.length_b   1.000
_cell.length_c   1.000
_cell.angle_alpha   90.00
_cell.angle_beta   90.00
_cell.angle_gamma   90.00
#
_symmetry.space_group_name_H-M   'P 1'
#
loop_
_entity.id
_entity.type
_entity.pdbx_description
1 polymer ?
#
loop_
_entity_poly.entity_id
_entity_poly.type
_entity_poly.pdbx_seq_one_letter_code
_entity_poly.pdbx_strand_id
1 'polypeptide(L)'
;MEARHKRCFMQWQPHYQKCQQAILKAVELCLKKHTIVIMGAGSLNDIPLDSLSQQFQKVVLVDLVFLKQARKKAADYANVFLEEADVSNRLSGLFSGEGAFDDAVNWALPQEADCLVSLNLATQLPLIPVSWLMQHEGLDEKGAGRLGKEMIQSHLNLLENFQGVRCLIADRRISEFDASGELIDQFDPAWDVVLPDVIDSWEWQVIPVGESNQNTSQMNQVGVSIW
;
A
#
# COMPACT_ATOMS: atom_id res chain seq x y z
N MET A 1 16.21 -2.67 -0.58
CA MET A 1 15.07 -2.80 -1.53
C MET A 1 15.51 -3.14 -2.95
N GLU A 2 16.36 -2.34 -3.61
CA GLU A 2 16.79 -2.62 -5.02
C GLU A 2 17.43 -4.00 -5.22
N ALA A 3 18.37 -4.39 -4.35
CA ALA A 3 19.02 -5.69 -4.46
C ALA A 3 18.03 -6.87 -4.34
N ARG A 4 17.03 -6.73 -3.46
CA ARG A 4 15.95 -7.70 -3.30
C ARG A 4 15.03 -7.72 -4.52
N HIS A 5 14.63 -6.55 -5.03
CA HIS A 5 13.87 -6.45 -6.28
C HIS A 5 14.57 -7.17 -7.44
N LYS A 6 15.89 -6.97 -7.62
CA LYS A 6 16.65 -7.66 -8.67
C LYS A 6 16.63 -9.19 -8.52
N ARG A 7 16.76 -9.70 -7.28
CA ARG A 7 16.71 -11.15 -7.01
C ARG A 7 15.33 -11.75 -7.20
N CYS A 8 14.29 -11.04 -6.75
CA CYS A 8 12.90 -11.51 -6.79
C CYS A 8 12.14 -11.06 -8.05
N PHE A 9 12.80 -10.41 -9.01
CA PHE A 9 12.14 -9.74 -10.13
C PHE A 9 11.19 -10.66 -10.88
N MET A 10 11.65 -11.86 -11.23
CA MET A 10 10.84 -12.84 -11.97
C MET A 10 9.61 -13.29 -11.20
N GLN A 11 9.73 -13.46 -9.88
CA GLN A 11 8.63 -13.87 -8.99
C GLN A 11 7.65 -12.73 -8.71
N TRP A 12 8.11 -11.48 -8.71
CA TRP A 12 7.28 -10.31 -8.42
C TRP A 12 6.63 -9.69 -9.67
N GLN A 13 7.16 -9.97 -10.85
CA GLN A 13 6.64 -9.42 -12.12
C GLN A 13 5.15 -9.70 -12.34
N PRO A 14 4.60 -10.91 -12.07
CA PRO A 14 3.16 -11.16 -12.20
C PRO A 14 2.32 -10.29 -11.25
N HIS A 15 2.79 -10.07 -10.01
CA HIS A 15 2.13 -9.19 -9.05
C HIS A 15 2.10 -7.74 -9.57
N TYR A 16 3.23 -7.22 -10.07
CA TYR A 16 3.27 -5.88 -10.65
C TYR A 16 2.31 -5.72 -11.83
N GLN A 17 2.24 -6.69 -12.73
CA GLN A 17 1.30 -6.67 -13.85
C GLN A 17 -0.16 -6.68 -13.39
N LYS A 18 -0.49 -7.46 -12.35
CA LYS A 18 -1.83 -7.50 -11.78
C LYS A 18 -2.22 -6.18 -11.11
N CYS A 19 -1.31 -5.55 -10.36
CA CYS A 19 -1.52 -4.21 -9.81
C CYS A 19 -1.76 -3.17 -10.91
N GLN A 20 -0.93 -3.17 -11.96
CA GLN A 20 -1.09 -2.27 -13.09
C GLN A 20 -2.45 -2.46 -13.78
N GLN A 21 -2.85 -3.70 -14.02
CA GLN A 21 -4.15 -4.02 -14.62
C GLN A 21 -5.32 -3.56 -13.73
N ALA A 22 -5.24 -3.76 -12.41
CA ALA A 22 -6.25 -3.31 -11.47
C ALA A 22 -6.40 -1.78 -11.46
N ILE A 23 -5.28 -1.06 -11.49
CA ILE A 23 -5.27 0.40 -11.62
C ILE A 23 -5.93 0.83 -12.93
N LEU A 24 -5.59 0.20 -14.05
CA LEU A 24 -6.20 0.51 -15.35
C LEU A 24 -7.70 0.21 -15.39
N LYS A 25 -8.17 -0.87 -14.76
CA LYS A 25 -9.61 -1.14 -14.60
C LYS A 25 -10.32 -0.03 -13.82
N ALA A 26 -9.70 0.48 -12.74
CA ALA A 26 -10.26 1.61 -11.99
C ALA A 26 -10.29 2.89 -12.83
N VAL A 27 -9.21 3.12 -13.60
CA VAL A 27 -9.14 4.21 -14.56
C VAL A 27 -10.31 4.12 -15.53
N GLU A 28 -10.61 2.98 -16.15
CA GLU A 28 -11.73 2.88 -17.11
C GLU A 28 -13.10 3.36 -16.58
N LEU A 29 -13.32 3.31 -15.26
CA LEU A 29 -14.56 3.77 -14.62
C LEU A 29 -14.64 5.29 -14.39
N CYS A 30 -13.54 6.04 -14.51
CA CYS A 30 -13.57 7.47 -14.22
C CYS A 30 -14.23 8.25 -15.37
N LEU A 31 -15.26 9.04 -15.04
CA LEU A 31 -15.92 9.95 -16.00
C LEU A 31 -15.04 11.13 -16.41
N LYS A 32 -14.12 11.52 -15.53
CA LYS A 32 -13.21 12.66 -15.67
C LYS A 32 -11.78 12.20 -15.37
N LYS A 33 -10.80 12.94 -15.91
CA LYS A 33 -9.37 12.58 -15.90
C LYS A 33 -8.47 13.76 -15.55
N HIS A 34 -8.86 14.56 -14.57
CA HIS A 34 -8.05 15.65 -14.04
C HIS A 34 -6.90 15.06 -13.23
N THR A 35 -7.21 14.45 -12.07
CA THR A 35 -6.17 13.93 -11.17
C THR A 35 -6.44 12.49 -10.75
N ILE A 36 -5.40 11.65 -10.81
CA ILE A 36 -5.34 10.36 -10.10
C ILE A 36 -4.34 10.47 -8.96
N VAL A 37 -4.71 9.94 -7.80
CA VAL A 37 -3.86 9.87 -6.61
C VAL A 37 -3.60 8.40 -6.29
N ILE A 38 -2.33 8.02 -6.16
CA ILE A 38 -1.91 6.66 -5.77
C ILE A 38 -1.15 6.73 -4.45
N MET A 39 -1.75 6.20 -3.39
CA MET A 39 -1.17 6.08 -2.06
C MET A 39 -0.44 4.74 -1.91
N GLY A 40 0.79 4.77 -1.41
CA GLY A 40 1.66 3.59 -1.32
C GLY A 40 2.42 3.33 -2.62
N ALA A 41 2.86 4.40 -3.28
CA ALA A 41 3.42 4.31 -4.63
C ALA A 41 4.82 3.65 -4.69
N GLY A 42 5.58 3.68 -3.59
CA GLY A 42 6.82 2.94 -3.40
C GLY A 42 7.83 3.05 -4.55
N SER A 43 8.14 1.91 -5.17
CA SER A 43 9.14 1.83 -6.25
C SER A 43 8.58 2.14 -7.64
N LEU A 44 7.28 2.38 -7.77
CA LEU A 44 6.57 2.67 -9.02
C LEU A 44 6.55 1.52 -10.05
N ASN A 45 6.83 0.28 -9.65
CA ASN A 45 6.90 -0.87 -10.58
C ASN A 45 5.52 -1.48 -10.86
N ASP A 46 4.63 -1.40 -9.90
CA ASP A 46 3.22 -1.77 -9.90
C ASP A 46 2.30 -0.69 -10.48
N ILE A 47 2.85 0.46 -10.90
CA ILE A 47 2.11 1.60 -11.41
C ILE A 47 2.31 1.74 -12.93
N PRO A 48 1.24 1.79 -13.74
CA PRO A 48 1.32 1.93 -15.20
C PRO A 48 1.53 3.39 -15.61
N LEU A 49 2.69 3.97 -15.24
CA LEU A 49 2.95 5.41 -15.38
C LEU A 49 2.74 5.96 -16.78
N ASP A 50 3.20 5.27 -17.83
CA ASP A 50 3.00 5.69 -19.22
C ASP A 50 1.51 5.91 -19.54
N SER A 51 0.68 4.92 -19.18
CA SER A 51 -0.76 4.99 -19.42
C SER A 51 -1.44 6.04 -18.56
N LEU A 52 -1.00 6.24 -17.31
CA LEU A 52 -1.59 7.24 -16.42
C LEU A 52 -1.22 8.66 -16.86
N SER A 53 0.04 8.89 -17.22
CA SER A 53 0.54 10.19 -17.70
C SER A 53 -0.15 10.64 -18.99
N GLN A 54 -0.50 9.70 -19.88
CA GLN A 54 -1.24 10.01 -21.11
C GLN A 54 -2.74 10.26 -20.88
N GLN A 55 -3.34 9.67 -19.84
CA GLN A 55 -4.78 9.72 -19.61
C GLN A 55 -5.20 10.84 -18.66
N PHE A 56 -4.39 11.15 -17.64
CA PHE A 56 -4.70 12.16 -16.63
C PHE A 56 -3.93 13.46 -16.85
N GLN A 57 -4.56 14.59 -16.52
CA GLN A 57 -3.87 15.89 -16.51
C GLN A 57 -2.79 15.93 -15.42
N LYS A 58 -3.00 15.24 -14.30
CA LYS A 58 -2.10 15.16 -13.16
C LYS A 58 -2.10 13.76 -12.55
N VAL A 59 -0.91 13.22 -12.28
CA VAL A 59 -0.72 11.97 -11.54
C VAL A 59 0.02 12.30 -10.26
N VAL A 60 -0.60 12.08 -9.11
CA VAL A 60 0.01 12.31 -7.78
C VAL A 60 0.34 10.95 -7.16
N LEU A 61 1.61 10.74 -6.86
CA LEU A 61 2.13 9.53 -6.24
C LEU A 61 2.52 9.87 -4.81
N VAL A 62 1.88 9.23 -3.85
CA VAL A 62 2.05 9.49 -2.42
C VAL A 62 2.72 8.29 -1.76
N ASP A 63 3.78 8.54 -1.01
CA ASP A 63 4.45 7.55 -0.17
C ASP A 63 5.14 8.26 1.00
N LEU A 64 5.53 7.53 2.04
CA LEU A 64 6.39 8.11 3.09
C LEU A 64 7.77 8.46 2.55
N VAL A 65 8.28 7.69 1.58
CA VAL A 65 9.62 7.92 1.01
C VAL A 65 9.76 7.41 -0.43
N PHE A 66 10.37 8.24 -1.29
CA PHE A 66 10.76 7.84 -2.64
C PHE A 66 12.27 7.66 -2.78
N LEU A 67 12.69 6.43 -3.11
CA LEU A 67 14.08 6.13 -3.43
C LEU A 67 14.50 6.78 -4.76
N LYS A 68 15.83 6.95 -4.95
CA LYS A 68 16.41 7.62 -6.13
C LYS A 68 15.88 7.09 -7.47
N GLN A 69 15.64 5.79 -7.59
CA GLN A 69 15.12 5.18 -8.82
C GLN A 69 13.68 5.57 -9.11
N ALA A 70 12.80 5.58 -8.10
CA ALA A 70 11.43 6.06 -8.24
C ALA A 70 11.41 7.52 -8.69
N ARG A 71 12.24 8.36 -8.05
CA ARG A 71 12.41 9.78 -8.43
C ARG A 71 12.87 9.94 -9.87
N LYS A 72 13.87 9.17 -10.30
CA LYS A 72 14.35 9.19 -11.68
C LYS A 72 13.25 8.79 -12.68
N LYS A 73 12.52 7.70 -12.40
CA LYS A 73 11.43 7.23 -13.27
C LYS A 73 10.29 8.25 -13.36
N ALA A 74 9.91 8.87 -12.25
CA ALA A 74 8.87 9.91 -12.25
C ALA A 74 9.29 11.16 -13.03
N ALA A 75 10.57 11.54 -13.00
CA ALA A 75 11.11 12.70 -13.71
C ALA A 75 11.02 12.60 -15.24
N ASP A 76 10.78 11.41 -15.79
CA ASP A 76 10.55 11.21 -17.23
C ASP A 76 9.19 11.76 -17.70
N TYR A 77 8.29 12.14 -16.77
CA TYR A 77 6.94 12.60 -17.07
C TYR A 77 6.68 14.00 -16.51
N ALA A 78 6.18 14.92 -17.35
CA ALA A 78 5.95 16.31 -16.96
C ALA A 78 4.78 16.52 -16.00
N ASN A 79 3.85 15.55 -15.91
CA ASN A 79 2.63 15.63 -15.12
C ASN A 79 2.55 14.58 -13.99
N VAL A 80 3.66 13.94 -13.66
CA VAL A 80 3.76 13.01 -12.53
C VAL A 80 4.46 13.73 -11.37
N PHE A 81 3.77 13.79 -10.22
CA PHE A 81 4.23 14.48 -9.03
C PHE A 81 4.42 13.49 -7.90
N LEU A 82 5.58 13.55 -7.25
CA LEU A 82 5.89 12.78 -6.06
C LEU A 82 5.59 13.63 -4.82
N GLU A 83 4.81 13.07 -3.90
CA GLU A 83 4.45 13.70 -2.63
C GLU A 83 4.85 12.80 -1.48
N GLU A 84 5.84 13.24 -0.69
CA GLU A 84 6.27 12.51 0.51
C GLU A 84 5.39 12.91 1.68
N ALA A 85 4.51 12.01 2.11
CA ALA A 85 3.51 12.30 3.14
C ALA A 85 3.07 11.04 3.90
N ASP A 86 2.71 11.23 5.16
CA ASP A 86 1.99 10.23 5.95
C ASP A 86 0.47 10.35 5.71
N VAL A 87 -0.07 9.47 4.88
CA VAL A 87 -1.52 9.46 4.59
C VAL A 87 -2.37 8.99 5.76
N SER A 88 -1.76 8.38 6.80
CA SER A 88 -2.48 8.05 8.02
C SER A 88 -2.75 9.27 8.89
N ASN A 89 -1.96 10.35 8.73
CA ASN A 89 -1.96 11.52 9.61
C ASN A 89 -1.84 11.15 11.09
N ARG A 90 -0.94 10.21 11.40
CA ARG A 90 -0.72 9.73 12.78
C ARG A 90 0.75 9.82 13.18
N LEU A 91 1.67 9.66 12.24
CA LEU A 91 3.08 9.40 12.53
C LEU A 91 3.90 10.64 12.89
N SER A 92 3.37 11.86 12.79
CA SER A 92 4.14 13.10 13.06
C SER A 92 4.71 13.15 14.49
N GLY A 93 3.93 12.75 15.49
CA GLY A 93 4.40 12.64 16.88
C GLY A 93 5.40 11.48 17.10
N LEU A 94 5.30 10.42 16.31
CA LEU A 94 6.25 9.30 16.35
C LEU A 94 7.62 9.72 15.78
N PHE A 95 7.62 10.43 14.64
CA PHE A 95 8.84 10.91 13.99
C PHE A 95 9.59 11.97 14.80
N SER A 96 8.88 12.75 15.62
CA SER A 96 9.47 13.74 16.53
C SER A 96 9.98 13.13 17.85
N GLY A 97 9.77 11.84 18.07
CA GLY A 97 10.22 11.13 19.27
C GLY A 97 9.33 11.35 20.49
N GLU A 98 8.12 11.87 20.30
CA GLU A 98 7.18 12.19 21.39
C GLU A 98 6.40 10.95 21.89
N GLY A 99 6.58 9.80 21.25
CA GLY A 99 5.95 8.53 21.66
C GLY A 99 4.41 8.52 21.51
N ALA A 100 3.84 9.57 20.94
CA ALA A 100 2.40 9.77 20.79
C ALA A 100 2.02 9.96 19.32
N PHE A 101 0.78 9.59 18.99
CA PHE A 101 0.16 10.00 17.74
C PHE A 101 -0.26 11.46 17.84
N ASP A 102 -0.11 12.18 16.74
CA ASP A 102 -0.58 13.55 16.59
C ASP A 102 -1.79 13.52 15.65
N ASP A 103 -2.88 14.19 16.06
CA ASP A 103 -4.13 14.28 15.29
C ASP A 103 -4.08 15.39 14.23
N ALA A 104 -2.97 16.13 14.13
CA ALA A 104 -2.79 17.14 13.11
C ALA A 104 -2.83 16.51 11.70
N VAL A 105 -3.76 16.99 10.89
CA VAL A 105 -3.83 16.65 9.47
C VAL A 105 -2.63 17.29 8.77
N ASN A 106 -1.65 16.47 8.43
CA ASN A 106 -0.42 16.86 7.73
C ASN A 106 -0.47 16.56 6.22
N TRP A 107 -1.43 15.75 5.80
CA TRP A 107 -1.71 15.44 4.41
C TRP A 107 -3.19 15.56 4.12
N ALA A 108 -3.52 16.22 3.00
CA ALA A 108 -4.88 16.39 2.51
C ALA A 108 -4.98 15.92 1.06
N LEU A 109 -6.03 15.15 0.77
CA LEU A 109 -6.31 14.68 -0.57
C LEU A 109 -6.55 15.87 -1.53
N PRO A 110 -5.96 15.87 -2.74
CA PRO A 110 -6.26 16.87 -3.76
C PRO A 110 -7.76 16.93 -4.09
N GLN A 111 -8.36 18.13 -4.01
CA GLN A 111 -9.80 18.33 -4.23
C GLN A 111 -10.28 17.95 -5.63
N GLU A 112 -9.38 18.01 -6.62
CA GLU A 112 -9.67 17.71 -8.04
C GLU A 112 -9.38 16.24 -8.41
N ALA A 113 -9.19 15.36 -7.43
CA ALA A 113 -9.01 13.93 -7.68
C ALA A 113 -10.30 13.30 -8.24
N ASP A 114 -10.17 12.59 -9.35
CA ASP A 114 -11.24 11.79 -9.96
C ASP A 114 -11.06 10.29 -9.66
N CYS A 115 -9.84 9.88 -9.27
CA CYS A 115 -9.52 8.51 -8.89
C CYS A 115 -8.54 8.47 -7.71
N LEU A 116 -8.83 7.61 -6.72
CA LEU A 116 -8.01 7.38 -5.54
C LEU A 116 -7.68 5.90 -5.42
N VAL A 117 -6.38 5.58 -5.44
CA VAL A 117 -5.86 4.21 -5.33
C VAL A 117 -5.11 4.07 -4.01
N SER A 118 -5.51 3.10 -3.19
CA SER A 118 -4.70 2.57 -2.09
C SER A 118 -3.98 1.32 -2.57
N LEU A 119 -2.69 1.44 -2.89
CA LEU A 119 -1.88 0.40 -3.52
C LEU A 119 -1.04 -0.35 -2.47
N ASN A 120 -1.48 -1.55 -2.09
CA ASN A 120 -0.82 -2.40 -1.10
C ASN A 120 -0.49 -1.69 0.23
N LEU A 121 -1.22 -0.63 0.57
CA LEU A 121 -0.89 0.24 1.69
C LEU A 121 -1.74 -0.03 2.93
N ALA A 122 -3.05 -0.20 2.76
CA ALA A 122 -4.01 -0.17 3.87
C ALA A 122 -3.65 -1.12 5.01
N THR A 123 -3.34 -2.38 4.70
CA THR A 123 -2.96 -3.40 5.69
C THR A 123 -1.52 -3.26 6.22
N GLN A 124 -0.71 -2.41 5.60
CA GLN A 124 0.67 -2.14 6.02
C GLN A 124 0.77 -0.94 6.97
N LEU A 125 -0.21 -0.02 6.94
CA LEU A 125 -0.21 1.18 7.79
C LEU A 125 0.06 0.88 9.28
N PRO A 126 -0.55 -0.17 9.90
CA PRO A 126 -0.29 -0.45 11.30
C PRO A 126 1.09 -1.01 11.62
N LEU A 127 1.74 -1.69 10.66
CA LEU A 127 2.83 -2.64 10.97
C LEU A 127 4.00 -1.97 11.69
N ILE A 128 4.51 -0.88 11.15
CA ILE A 128 5.65 -0.14 11.71
C ILE A 128 5.28 0.59 13.02
N PRO A 129 4.24 1.44 13.06
CA PRO A 129 3.93 2.21 14.27
C PRO A 129 3.53 1.32 15.45
N VAL A 130 2.69 0.31 15.22
CA VAL A 130 2.26 -0.61 16.29
C VAL A 130 3.46 -1.38 16.84
N SER A 131 4.30 -1.93 15.96
CA SER A 131 5.51 -2.66 16.39
C SER A 131 6.46 -1.78 17.21
N TRP A 132 6.66 -0.53 16.78
CA TRP A 132 7.51 0.42 17.50
C TRP A 132 6.97 0.73 18.90
N LEU A 133 5.66 1.00 19.03
CA LEU A 133 5.03 1.30 20.31
C LEU A 133 5.05 0.10 21.28
N MET A 134 4.87 -1.12 20.77
CA MET A 134 5.00 -2.32 21.61
C MET A 134 6.43 -2.46 22.16
N GLN A 135 7.45 -2.16 21.34
CA GLN A 135 8.85 -2.32 21.71
C GLN A 135 9.39 -1.21 22.61
N HIS A 136 8.95 0.04 22.43
CA HIS A 136 9.56 1.20 23.04
C HIS A 136 8.66 1.88 24.10
N GLU A 137 7.34 1.80 23.95
CA GLU A 137 6.37 2.49 24.81
C GLU A 137 5.51 1.51 25.64
N GLY A 138 5.76 0.20 25.54
CA GLY A 138 5.08 -0.82 26.34
C GLY A 138 3.61 -1.03 25.97
N LEU A 139 3.22 -0.73 24.73
CA LEU A 139 1.88 -1.02 24.23
C LEU A 139 1.60 -2.54 24.31
N ASP A 140 0.52 -2.92 24.99
CA ASP A 140 0.12 -4.32 25.13
C ASP A 140 -0.57 -4.85 23.85
N GLU A 141 -0.70 -6.17 23.73
CA GLU A 141 -1.31 -6.81 22.55
C GLU A 141 -2.75 -6.32 22.28
N LYS A 142 -3.52 -6.06 23.33
CA LYS A 142 -4.89 -5.54 23.20
C LYS A 142 -4.91 -4.12 22.66
N GLY A 143 -4.00 -3.27 23.13
CA GLY A 143 -3.80 -1.91 22.64
C GLY A 143 -3.33 -1.91 21.19
N ALA A 144 -2.37 -2.77 20.86
CA ALA A 144 -1.88 -2.99 19.49
C ALA A 144 -3.03 -3.37 18.55
N GLY A 145 -3.86 -4.35 18.94
CA GLY A 145 -5.02 -4.78 18.17
C GLY A 145 -6.02 -3.65 17.88
N ARG A 146 -6.38 -2.87 18.90
CA ARG A 146 -7.29 -1.72 18.74
C ARG A 146 -6.71 -0.66 17.80
N LEU A 147 -5.46 -0.29 18.03
CA LEU A 147 -4.79 0.74 17.25
C LEU A 147 -4.64 0.35 15.77
N GLY A 148 -4.20 -0.88 15.48
CA GLY A 148 -4.09 -1.33 14.10
C GLY A 148 -5.44 -1.33 13.37
N LYS A 149 -6.50 -1.74 14.06
CA LYS A 149 -7.88 -1.67 13.56
C LYS A 149 -8.31 -0.23 13.26
N GLU A 150 -8.05 0.70 14.19
CA GLU A 150 -8.38 2.12 14.04
C GLU A 150 -7.64 2.75 12.84
N MET A 151 -6.37 2.44 12.65
CA MET A 151 -5.58 2.94 11.51
C MET A 151 -6.13 2.47 10.17
N ILE A 152 -6.45 1.17 10.04
CA ILE A 152 -7.04 0.63 8.81
C ILE A 152 -8.43 1.24 8.58
N GLN A 153 -9.27 1.31 9.61
CA GLN A 153 -10.62 1.87 9.48
C GLN A 153 -10.58 3.35 9.08
N SER A 154 -9.67 4.13 9.64
CA SER A 154 -9.48 5.55 9.28
C SER A 154 -9.11 5.70 7.81
N HIS A 155 -8.22 4.85 7.30
CA HIS A 155 -7.83 4.85 5.88
C HIS A 155 -8.97 4.40 4.95
N LEU A 156 -9.75 3.40 5.35
CA LEU A 156 -10.94 3.02 4.59
C LEU A 156 -12.01 4.12 4.59
N ASN A 157 -12.17 4.86 5.70
CA ASN A 157 -13.07 6.01 5.75
C ASN A 157 -12.61 7.14 4.83
N LEU A 158 -11.30 7.36 4.67
CA LEU A 158 -10.76 8.28 3.67
C LEU A 158 -11.18 7.87 2.26
N LEU A 159 -11.02 6.58 1.91
CA LEU A 159 -11.48 6.05 0.63
C LEU A 159 -13.00 6.21 0.49
N GLU A 160 -13.79 5.85 1.50
CA GLU A 160 -15.25 5.85 1.40
C GLU A 160 -15.84 7.25 1.22
N ASN A 161 -15.24 8.27 1.86
CA ASN A 161 -15.68 9.65 1.73
C ASN A 161 -15.27 10.30 0.39
N PHE A 162 -14.39 9.68 -0.39
CA PHE A 162 -13.99 10.16 -1.70
C PHE A 162 -15.12 9.99 -2.72
N GLN A 163 -15.39 11.03 -3.52
CA GLN A 163 -16.52 11.08 -4.45
C GLN A 163 -16.20 10.57 -5.87
N GLY A 164 -14.93 10.23 -6.14
CA GLY A 164 -14.50 9.66 -7.42
C GLY A 164 -14.36 8.13 -7.37
N VAL A 165 -13.67 7.56 -8.36
CA VAL A 165 -13.43 6.10 -8.39
C VAL A 165 -12.42 5.71 -7.32
N ARG A 166 -12.76 4.71 -6.51
CA ARG A 166 -11.91 4.19 -5.43
C ARG A 166 -11.37 2.84 -5.83
N CYS A 167 -10.08 2.62 -5.63
CA CYS A 167 -9.44 1.33 -5.86
C CYS A 167 -8.62 0.94 -4.64
N LEU A 168 -8.92 -0.22 -4.06
CA LEU A 168 -8.14 -0.82 -2.98
C LEU A 168 -7.47 -2.08 -3.50
N ILE A 169 -6.15 -2.09 -3.46
CA ILE A 169 -5.33 -3.29 -3.62
C ILE A 169 -4.72 -3.59 -2.26
N ALA A 170 -5.07 -4.72 -1.67
CA ALA A 170 -4.63 -5.07 -0.33
C ALA A 170 -4.48 -6.58 -0.16
N ASP A 171 -3.53 -6.97 0.68
CA ASP A 171 -3.42 -8.34 1.16
C ASP A 171 -4.70 -8.72 1.93
N ARG A 172 -5.22 -9.91 1.67
CA ARG A 172 -6.42 -10.49 2.30
C ARG A 172 -6.10 -11.66 3.20
N ARG A 173 -4.92 -12.25 3.02
CA ARG A 173 -4.38 -13.35 3.80
C ARG A 173 -2.89 -13.42 3.59
N ILE A 174 -2.14 -13.72 4.64
CA ILE A 174 -0.72 -14.02 4.55
C ILE A 174 -0.50 -15.42 5.11
N SER A 175 0.26 -16.22 4.37
CA SER A 175 0.64 -17.59 4.73
C SER A 175 2.16 -17.72 4.70
N GLU A 176 2.73 -18.29 5.76
CA GLU A 176 4.15 -18.61 5.86
C GLU A 176 4.36 -20.13 5.77
N PHE A 177 5.37 -20.53 5.01
CA PHE A 177 5.72 -21.93 4.77
C PHE A 177 7.18 -22.20 5.13
N ASP A 178 7.44 -23.42 5.61
CA ASP A 178 8.79 -23.88 5.87
C ASP A 178 9.55 -24.25 4.58
N ALA A 179 10.79 -24.71 4.74
CA ALA A 179 11.65 -25.10 3.63
C ALA A 179 11.14 -26.32 2.84
N SER A 180 10.27 -27.13 3.43
CA SER A 180 9.66 -28.31 2.80
C SER A 180 8.34 -27.98 2.09
N GLY A 181 7.80 -26.77 2.31
CA GLY A 181 6.53 -26.29 1.79
C GLY A 181 5.34 -26.57 2.71
N GLU A 182 5.58 -26.98 3.96
CA GLU A 182 4.52 -27.12 4.95
C GLU A 182 4.14 -25.75 5.54
N LEU A 183 2.84 -25.52 5.73
CA LEU A 183 2.31 -24.28 6.30
C LEU A 183 2.73 -24.17 7.77
N ILE A 184 3.45 -23.09 8.10
CA ILE A 184 3.85 -22.75 9.47
C ILE A 184 2.76 -21.91 10.14
N ASP A 185 2.33 -20.85 9.47
CA ASP A 185 1.43 -19.86 10.04
C ASP A 185 0.55 -19.20 8.97
N GLN A 186 -0.58 -18.65 9.40
CA GLN A 186 -1.51 -17.90 8.57
C GLN A 186 -2.19 -16.80 9.38
N PHE A 187 -2.17 -15.57 8.86
CA PHE A 187 -2.74 -14.41 9.55
C PHE A 187 -3.59 -13.52 8.65
N ASP A 188 -4.54 -12.82 9.29
CA ASP A 188 -5.36 -11.78 8.68
C ASP A 188 -4.59 -10.43 8.72
N PRO A 189 -4.17 -9.90 7.56
CA PRO A 189 -3.47 -8.61 7.51
C PRO A 189 -4.40 -7.41 7.76
N ALA A 190 -5.72 -7.60 7.82
CA ALA A 190 -6.70 -6.54 7.99
C ALA A 190 -7.04 -6.21 9.45
N TRP A 191 -6.42 -6.87 10.44
CA TRP A 191 -6.65 -6.61 11.87
C TRP A 191 -8.14 -6.66 12.25
N ASP A 192 -8.85 -7.69 11.77
CA ASP A 192 -10.31 -7.86 11.94
C ASP A 192 -11.17 -6.72 11.36
N VAL A 193 -10.62 -5.90 10.47
CA VAL A 193 -11.39 -4.93 9.68
C VAL A 193 -11.94 -5.62 8.45
N VAL A 194 -13.25 -5.45 8.23
CA VAL A 194 -13.90 -5.91 7.01
C VAL A 194 -13.47 -5.01 5.87
N LEU A 195 -12.66 -5.55 4.96
CA LEU A 195 -12.29 -4.89 3.73
C LEU A 195 -13.43 -4.98 2.70
N PRO A 196 -13.54 -4.03 1.75
CA PRO A 196 -14.50 -4.10 0.65
C PRO A 196 -14.40 -5.41 -0.15
N ASP A 197 -15.52 -5.81 -0.75
CA ASP A 197 -15.63 -7.04 -1.55
C ASP A 197 -14.62 -7.05 -2.71
N VAL A 198 -14.06 -8.22 -2.97
CA VAL A 198 -13.06 -8.39 -4.03
C VAL A 198 -13.76 -8.64 -5.37
N ILE A 199 -13.29 -7.95 -6.41
CA ILE A 199 -13.69 -8.20 -7.80
C ILE A 199 -12.67 -9.08 -8.54
N ASP A 200 -11.44 -9.16 -8.02
CA ASP A 200 -10.34 -9.95 -8.55
C ASP A 200 -9.34 -10.25 -7.43
N SER A 201 -8.59 -11.35 -7.54
CA SER A 201 -7.56 -11.71 -6.57
C SER A 201 -6.48 -12.61 -7.16
N TRP A 202 -5.29 -12.60 -6.57
CA TRP A 202 -4.17 -13.46 -6.97
C TRP A 202 -3.26 -13.77 -5.80
N GLU A 203 -2.46 -14.82 -5.97
CA GLU A 203 -1.38 -15.17 -5.05
C GLU A 203 -0.09 -14.42 -5.43
N TRP A 204 0.60 -13.88 -4.44
CA TRP A 204 1.89 -13.21 -4.59
C TRP A 204 2.93 -13.80 -3.65
N GLN A 205 3.99 -14.39 -4.21
CA GLN A 205 5.11 -14.90 -3.44
C GLN A 205 6.02 -13.74 -3.01
N VAL A 206 5.72 -13.16 -1.85
CA VAL A 206 6.41 -12.00 -1.29
C VAL A 206 7.85 -12.33 -0.91
N ILE A 207 8.04 -13.48 -0.28
CA ILE A 207 9.34 -14.02 0.13
C ILE A 207 9.49 -15.37 -0.56
N PRO A 208 10.24 -15.44 -1.68
CA PRO A 208 10.57 -16.71 -2.30
C PRO A 208 11.45 -17.58 -1.41
N VAL A 209 11.40 -18.89 -1.60
CA VAL A 209 12.29 -19.85 -0.91
C VAL A 209 13.75 -19.44 -1.12
N GLY A 210 14.52 -19.42 -0.03
CA GLY A 210 15.93 -19.02 -0.03
C GLY A 210 16.20 -17.51 0.01
N GLU A 211 15.16 -16.65 0.00
CA GLU A 211 15.32 -15.21 0.21
C GLU A 211 15.39 -14.83 1.71
N SER A 212 14.78 -15.63 2.58
CA SER A 212 14.85 -15.44 4.04
C SER A 212 16.03 -16.19 4.66
N ASN A 213 16.63 -15.62 5.71
CA ASN A 213 17.71 -16.29 6.47
C ASN A 213 17.23 -17.55 7.20
N GLN A 214 15.93 -17.68 7.46
CA GLN A 214 15.30 -18.82 8.13
C GLN A 214 14.87 -19.91 7.15
N ASN A 215 15.10 -19.71 5.84
CA ASN A 215 14.67 -20.60 4.76
C ASN A 215 13.15 -20.84 4.71
N THR A 216 12.36 -19.90 5.24
CA THR A 216 10.90 -19.83 5.09
C THR A 216 10.53 -19.08 3.82
N SER A 217 9.31 -19.30 3.35
CA SER A 217 8.71 -18.54 2.25
C SER A 217 7.36 -17.96 2.66
N GLN A 218 6.96 -16.88 2.01
CA GLN A 218 5.72 -16.16 2.31
C GLN A 218 4.90 -15.98 1.03
N MET A 219 3.61 -16.35 1.12
CA MET A 219 2.61 -16.12 0.10
C MET A 219 1.52 -15.19 0.64
N ASN A 220 1.18 -14.17 -0.13
CA ASN A 220 0.04 -13.30 0.16
C ASN A 220 -1.09 -13.58 -0.84
N GLN A 221 -2.31 -13.72 -0.35
CA GLN A 221 -3.50 -13.58 -1.19
C GLN A 221 -3.80 -12.09 -1.30
N VAL A 222 -3.62 -11.51 -2.49
CA VAL A 222 -3.90 -10.10 -2.76
C VAL A 222 -5.29 -9.98 -3.40
N GLY A 223 -6.09 -9.01 -2.95
CA GLY A 223 -7.44 -8.78 -3.46
C GLY A 223 -7.67 -7.33 -3.88
N VAL A 224 -8.39 -7.15 -4.99
CA VAL A 224 -8.73 -5.85 -5.56
C VAL A 224 -10.20 -5.56 -5.36
N SER A 225 -10.52 -4.35 -4.91
CA SER A 225 -11.86 -3.81 -4.81
C SER A 225 -11.91 -2.48 -5.58
N ILE A 226 -12.95 -2.26 -6.39
CA ILE A 226 -13.16 -1.01 -7.13
C ILE A 226 -14.63 -0.59 -6.99
N TRP A 227 -14.88 0.64 -6.54
CA TRP A 227 -16.23 1.16 -6.25
C TRP A 227 -16.33 2.68 -6.25
#